data_AF-A0A096PE32-F1
#
_entry.id   AF-A0A096PE32-F1
#
_cell.length_a   1.000
_cell.length_b   1.000
_cell.length_c   1.000
_cell.angle_alpha   90.00
_cell.angle_beta   90.00
_cell.angle_gamma   90.00
#
_symmetry.space_group_name_H-M   'P 1'
#
loop_
_entity.id
_entity.type
_entity.pdbx_description
1 polymer ?
#
loop_
_entity_poly.entity_id
_entity_poly.type
_entity_poly.pdbx_seq_one_letter_code
_entity_poly.pdbx_strand_id
1 'polypeptide(L)'
;MSCVNGSEFFDKSPRLPDEIAEDGNSAFNESVVFSTGFSYMVYGRVQEWRGGESIMNLTAKFKEHGQCKGNVAVRNCTMAPATLAYHVVIANGTIALDRSYTYKDDMLVRYATISDIQVHGGIFLALQSMFSAKVTLRFAGGVGYDMTTTGITALRYSRRAETDAETRCQNKWLDPTHDILMTARELMFRLALQGNNTDVAPQSVRVTQRGTEVVYTSDFLFLGLALLLIGLAAISVVPLLMYWWRLGRDVSLSPIEIARAFSAPELMELGSNLDASRLIKDIDTKEVRYGVVSYESADGNREQTTSELAFARPSVVQAPQRGEQY
;
A
#
# COMPACT_ATOMS: atom_id res chain seq x y z
N MET A 1 -4.31 16.51 22.41
CA MET A 1 -5.49 16.64 23.30
C MET A 1 -5.27 15.70 24.48
N SER A 2 -5.65 16.07 25.70
CA SER A 2 -5.55 15.22 26.88
C SER A 2 -6.89 15.19 27.60
N CYS A 3 -7.28 14.05 28.18
CA CYS A 3 -8.54 13.91 28.90
C CYS A 3 -8.32 13.28 30.27
N VAL A 4 -9.00 13.82 31.28
CA VAL A 4 -9.01 13.33 32.66
C VAL A 4 -10.42 12.85 32.99
N ASN A 5 -10.48 11.72 33.69
CA ASN A 5 -11.71 11.10 34.12
C ASN A 5 -11.99 11.48 35.58
N GLY A 6 -13.23 11.86 35.86
CA GLY A 6 -13.73 12.12 37.19
C GLY A 6 -15.12 11.52 37.35
N SER A 7 -15.62 11.59 38.58
CA SER A 7 -16.97 11.17 38.92
C SER A 7 -17.56 12.13 39.94
N GLU A 8 -18.86 12.39 39.82
CA GLU A 8 -19.59 13.23 40.76
C GLU A 8 -20.78 12.44 41.31
N PHE A 9 -20.97 12.46 42.63
CA PHE A 9 -22.07 11.76 43.27
C PHE A 9 -23.41 12.45 42.99
N PHE A 10 -24.44 11.65 42.81
CA PHE A 10 -25.80 12.06 42.51
C PHE A 10 -26.79 11.17 43.26
N ASP A 11 -27.71 11.77 44.01
CA ASP A 11 -28.83 11.06 44.62
C ASP A 11 -30.15 11.79 44.34
N LYS A 12 -31.03 11.11 43.62
CA LYS A 12 -32.41 11.51 43.38
C LYS A 12 -33.40 10.40 43.72
N SER A 13 -33.01 9.47 44.59
CA SER A 13 -33.96 8.52 45.16
C SER A 13 -35.13 9.28 45.83
N PRO A 14 -36.38 8.80 45.70
CA PRO A 14 -37.53 9.44 46.36
C PRO A 14 -37.31 9.40 47.88
N ARG A 15 -37.24 10.57 48.53
CA ARG A 15 -37.14 10.67 49.99
C ARG A 15 -38.52 10.85 50.62
N LEU A 16 -38.69 10.35 51.84
CA LEU A 16 -39.85 10.66 52.66
C LEU A 16 -39.82 12.16 53.05
N PRO A 17 -40.98 12.81 53.30
CA PRO A 17 -41.06 14.24 53.58
C PRO A 17 -40.15 14.76 54.71
N ASP A 18 -39.79 13.89 55.65
CA ASP A 18 -39.09 14.24 56.90
C ASP A 18 -37.58 13.92 56.88
N GLU A 19 -37.03 13.45 55.75
CA GLU A 19 -35.63 13.02 55.65
C GLU A 19 -34.72 14.17 55.16
N ILE A 20 -33.81 14.62 56.03
CA ILE A 20 -32.85 15.69 55.73
C ILE A 20 -31.79 15.16 54.75
N ALA A 21 -31.53 15.91 53.68
CA ALA A 21 -30.51 15.56 52.68
C ALA A 21 -29.10 15.57 53.28
N GLU A 22 -28.45 14.41 53.39
CA GLU A 22 -27.03 14.30 53.79
C GLU A 22 -26.08 15.04 52.81
N ASP A 23 -26.53 15.25 51.58
CA ASP A 23 -25.71 15.75 50.46
C ASP A 23 -26.04 17.19 50.03
N GLY A 24 -26.93 17.89 50.75
CA GLY A 24 -27.38 19.25 50.39
C GLY A 24 -28.23 19.33 49.10
N ASN A 25 -28.46 18.20 48.43
CA ASN A 25 -29.30 18.09 47.24
C ASN A 25 -30.62 17.39 47.61
N SER A 26 -31.67 18.17 47.85
CA SER A 26 -33.01 17.59 48.03
C SER A 26 -33.48 16.87 46.77
N ALA A 27 -34.32 15.83 46.90
CA ALA A 27 -34.92 15.14 45.74
C ALA A 27 -35.66 16.12 44.81
N PHE A 28 -36.17 17.22 45.35
CA PHE A 28 -36.87 18.29 44.65
C PHE A 28 -35.96 19.30 43.94
N ASN A 29 -34.67 19.38 44.29
CA ASN A 29 -33.71 20.23 43.60
C ASN A 29 -33.35 19.66 42.22
N GLU A 30 -33.17 20.57 41.25
CA GLU A 30 -32.65 20.22 39.93
C GLU A 30 -31.23 19.68 40.02
N SER A 31 -30.95 18.66 39.22
CA SER A 31 -29.64 18.01 39.19
C SER A 31 -29.22 17.74 37.75
N VAL A 32 -27.97 18.07 37.45
CA VAL A 32 -27.43 17.91 36.10
C VAL A 32 -26.98 16.47 35.91
N VAL A 33 -27.74 15.70 35.13
CA VAL A 33 -27.45 14.29 34.81
C VAL A 33 -26.69 14.13 33.50
N PHE A 34 -26.76 15.14 32.64
CA PHE A 34 -25.95 15.24 31.42
C PHE A 34 -25.59 16.69 31.17
N SER A 35 -24.34 16.96 30.79
CA SER A 35 -23.93 18.28 30.29
C SER A 35 -22.71 18.15 29.40
N THR A 36 -22.73 18.83 28.28
CA THR A 36 -21.59 18.97 27.39
C THR A 36 -21.37 20.44 27.09
N GLY A 37 -20.13 20.88 27.14
CA GLY A 37 -19.79 22.27 26.86
C GLY A 37 -18.29 22.46 26.72
N PHE A 38 -17.94 23.43 25.89
CA PHE A 38 -16.60 23.94 25.74
C PHE A 38 -16.46 25.23 26.56
N SER A 39 -15.29 25.41 27.13
CA SER A 39 -14.83 26.69 27.65
C SER A 39 -13.60 27.12 26.87
N TYR A 40 -13.50 28.42 26.63
CA TYR A 40 -12.38 29.02 25.92
C TYR A 40 -11.73 30.04 26.84
N MET A 41 -10.47 29.80 27.19
CA MET A 41 -9.70 30.67 28.08
C MET A 41 -8.70 31.46 27.24
N VAL A 42 -8.99 32.74 27.07
CA VAL A 42 -8.05 33.75 26.55
C VAL A 42 -8.06 34.89 27.55
N TYR A 43 -7.34 34.76 28.67
CA TYR A 43 -7.15 35.86 29.60
C TYR A 43 -5.74 35.92 30.16
N GLY A 44 -5.09 37.06 29.92
CA GLY A 44 -3.85 37.48 30.58
C GLY A 44 -3.16 38.61 29.81
N ARG A 45 -3.24 39.84 30.33
CA ARG A 45 -2.57 41.05 29.81
C ARG A 45 -1.06 41.02 30.13
N VAL A 46 -0.36 39.94 29.82
CA VAL A 46 1.11 39.84 29.91
C VAL A 46 1.58 38.86 28.85
N GLN A 47 2.61 39.27 28.12
CA GLN A 47 3.25 38.52 27.04
C GLN A 47 3.73 37.12 27.51
N GLU A 48 3.79 36.18 26.55
CA GLU A 48 4.21 34.77 26.66
C GLU A 48 3.14 33.74 27.08
N TRP A 49 2.14 33.53 26.21
CA TRP A 49 1.58 32.17 26.10
C TRP A 49 2.71 31.23 25.68
N ARG A 50 3.02 30.21 26.50
CA ARG A 50 4.05 29.22 26.18
C ARG A 50 3.45 28.12 25.32
N GLY A 51 4.19 27.70 24.29
CA GLY A 51 3.86 26.54 23.47
C GLY A 51 3.42 25.34 24.31
N GLY A 52 2.14 24.98 24.22
CA GLY A 52 1.57 23.78 24.87
C GLY A 52 0.48 24.03 25.92
N GLU A 53 0.16 25.29 26.25
CA GLU A 53 -0.94 25.58 27.18
C GLU A 53 -2.33 25.34 26.56
N SER A 54 -3.27 24.84 27.36
CA SER A 54 -4.65 24.60 26.89
C SER A 54 -5.42 25.91 26.76
N ILE A 55 -5.95 26.18 25.57
CA ILE A 55 -6.81 27.36 25.32
C ILE A 55 -8.30 26.98 25.32
N MET A 56 -8.60 25.70 25.10
CA MET A 56 -9.96 25.20 24.97
C MET A 56 -10.12 23.93 25.79
N ASN A 57 -11.15 23.89 26.62
CA ASN A 57 -11.46 22.74 27.46
C ASN A 57 -12.87 22.24 27.14
N LEU A 58 -12.99 20.95 26.89
CA LEU A 58 -14.26 20.24 26.78
C LEU A 58 -14.60 19.63 28.13
N THR A 59 -15.83 19.84 28.58
CA THR A 59 -16.41 19.18 29.75
C THR A 59 -17.59 18.35 29.29
N ALA A 60 -17.60 17.06 29.63
CA ALA A 60 -18.68 16.14 29.33
C ALA A 60 -19.06 15.38 30.60
N LYS A 61 -20.24 15.66 31.13
CA LYS A 61 -20.88 14.96 32.24
C LYS A 61 -22.00 14.09 31.69
N PHE A 62 -22.02 12.82 32.06
CA PHE A 62 -23.06 11.89 31.60
C PHE A 62 -23.27 10.75 32.60
N LYS A 63 -24.52 10.33 32.70
CA LYS A 63 -24.94 9.25 33.59
C LYS A 63 -24.88 7.91 32.86
N GLU A 64 -23.92 7.06 33.21
CA GLU A 64 -23.69 5.76 32.53
C GLU A 64 -24.76 4.70 32.85
N HIS A 65 -25.36 4.79 34.03
CA HIS A 65 -26.34 3.82 34.55
C HIS A 65 -27.74 4.42 34.67
N GLY A 66 -28.79 3.59 34.70
CA GLY A 66 -30.19 4.01 34.79
C GLY A 66 -30.71 4.21 36.22
N GLN A 67 -29.85 4.22 37.23
CA GLN A 67 -30.24 4.26 38.65
C GLN A 67 -30.57 5.69 39.12
N CYS A 68 -31.53 5.89 40.04
CA CYS A 68 -31.80 7.22 40.60
C CYS A 68 -30.69 7.72 41.55
N LYS A 69 -29.74 6.85 41.92
CA LYS A 69 -28.66 7.13 42.86
C LYS A 69 -27.36 6.52 42.32
N GLY A 70 -26.25 7.25 42.43
CA GLY A 70 -24.95 6.75 42.02
C GLY A 70 -24.02 7.86 41.55
N ASN A 71 -22.95 7.47 40.87
CA ASN A 71 -21.97 8.41 40.33
C ASN A 71 -22.26 8.73 38.86
N VAL A 72 -22.13 10.00 38.51
CA VAL A 72 -22.16 10.51 37.14
C VAL A 72 -20.72 10.63 36.66
N ALA A 73 -20.43 10.12 35.46
CA ALA A 73 -19.09 10.23 34.90
C ALA A 73 -18.85 11.66 34.39
N VAL A 74 -17.66 12.18 34.64
CA VAL A 74 -17.21 13.50 34.17
C VAL A 74 -15.91 13.32 33.40
N ARG A 75 -15.87 13.82 32.16
CA ARG A 75 -14.67 13.84 31.31
C ARG A 75 -14.29 15.27 31.05
N ASN A 76 -13.08 15.62 31.47
CA ASN A 76 -12.50 16.95 31.25
C ASN A 76 -11.34 16.80 30.28
N CYS A 77 -11.50 17.33 29.08
CA CYS A 77 -10.47 17.30 28.05
C CYS A 77 -9.90 18.69 27.81
N THR A 78 -8.57 18.77 27.70
CA THR A 78 -7.82 19.99 27.41
C THR A 78 -7.23 19.92 26.01
N MET A 79 -7.26 21.06 25.31
CA MET A 79 -6.81 21.19 23.93
C MET A 79 -5.90 22.42 23.81
N ALA A 80 -4.68 22.16 23.37
CA ALA A 80 -3.70 23.17 23.02
C ALA A 80 -3.64 23.31 21.49
N PRO A 81 -3.50 24.54 20.97
CA PRO A 81 -3.34 24.80 19.55
C PRO A 81 -1.99 24.27 19.07
N ALA A 82 -2.00 23.47 18.01
CA ALA A 82 -0.81 22.81 17.49
C ALA A 82 -0.96 22.44 16.02
N THR A 83 0.17 22.36 15.33
CA THR A 83 0.30 21.71 14.03
C THR A 83 0.51 20.22 14.24
N LEU A 84 -0.38 19.40 13.68
CA LEU A 84 -0.35 17.95 13.77
C LEU A 84 -0.15 17.32 12.38
N ALA A 85 0.52 16.18 12.35
CA ALA A 85 0.61 15.31 11.18
C ALA A 85 -0.56 14.32 11.20
N TYR A 86 -1.48 14.47 10.25
CA TYR A 86 -2.69 13.65 10.13
C TYR A 86 -2.49 12.52 9.11
N HIS A 87 -3.14 11.39 9.38
CA HIS A 87 -3.30 10.32 8.41
C HIS A 87 -4.46 10.68 7.46
N VAL A 88 -4.13 10.87 6.18
CA VAL A 88 -5.09 11.27 5.15
C VAL A 88 -5.13 10.25 4.02
N VAL A 89 -6.32 10.08 3.44
CA VAL A 89 -6.52 9.31 2.22
C VAL A 89 -6.82 10.30 1.10
N ILE A 90 -6.03 10.23 0.03
CA ILE A 90 -6.25 10.99 -1.19
C ILE A 90 -6.77 10.02 -2.24
N ALA A 91 -8.04 10.17 -2.60
CA ALA A 91 -8.70 9.33 -3.60
C ALA A 91 -9.65 10.18 -4.45
N ASN A 92 -9.66 9.96 -5.77
CA ASN A 92 -10.59 10.61 -6.71
C ASN A 92 -10.61 12.15 -6.61
N GLY A 93 -9.45 12.78 -6.41
CA GLY A 93 -9.33 14.24 -6.28
C GLY A 93 -9.87 14.81 -4.96
N THR A 94 -10.27 13.96 -4.02
CA THR A 94 -10.69 14.36 -2.67
C THR A 94 -9.62 13.97 -1.65
N ILE A 95 -9.51 14.79 -0.60
CA ILE A 95 -8.67 14.52 0.56
C ILE A 95 -9.57 14.41 1.79
N ALA A 96 -9.40 13.34 2.55
CA ALA A 96 -10.16 13.09 3.78
C ALA A 96 -9.25 12.49 4.85
N LEU A 97 -9.61 12.66 6.12
CA LEU A 97 -8.96 11.93 7.21
C LEU A 97 -9.22 10.43 7.05
N ASP A 98 -8.19 9.61 7.30
CA ASP A 98 -8.35 8.16 7.37
C ASP A 98 -9.17 7.80 8.62
N ARG A 99 -10.31 7.13 8.41
CA ARG A 99 -11.24 6.72 9.47
C ARG A 99 -10.69 5.61 10.37
N SER A 100 -9.61 4.95 9.95
CA SER A 100 -8.94 3.91 10.74
C SER A 100 -8.13 4.50 11.90
N TYR A 101 -7.84 5.80 11.85
CA TYR A 101 -7.03 6.51 12.83
C TYR A 101 -7.88 7.55 13.58
N THR A 102 -7.51 7.81 14.83
CA THR A 102 -8.21 8.71 15.74
C THR A 102 -7.36 9.92 16.12
N TYR A 103 -7.91 10.84 16.92
CA TYR A 103 -7.17 11.99 17.47
C TYR A 103 -5.97 11.59 18.35
N LYS A 104 -5.87 10.32 18.78
CA LYS A 104 -4.75 9.82 19.58
C LYS A 104 -3.55 9.40 18.73
N ASP A 105 -3.79 9.11 17.45
CA ASP A 105 -2.78 8.61 16.52
C ASP A 105 -2.09 9.75 15.75
N ASP A 106 -2.59 10.99 15.89
CA ASP A 106 -2.04 12.17 15.28
C ASP A 106 -0.72 12.57 15.97
N MET A 107 0.32 12.82 15.17
CA MET A 107 1.64 13.18 15.70
C MET A 107 1.79 14.69 15.81
N LEU A 108 2.28 15.16 16.97
CA LEU A 108 2.59 16.56 17.18
C LEU A 108 3.82 16.97 16.36
N VAL A 109 3.67 17.99 15.51
CA VAL A 109 4.80 18.60 14.77
C VAL A 109 5.33 19.79 15.57
N ARG A 110 4.45 20.73 15.94
CA ARG A 110 4.81 21.95 16.67
C ARG A 110 3.60 22.54 17.37
N TYR A 111 3.78 23.12 18.54
CA TYR A 111 2.74 23.98 19.14
C TYR A 111 2.59 25.29 18.37
N ALA A 112 1.36 25.78 18.24
CA ALA A 112 1.06 27.01 17.51
C ALA A 112 1.46 28.25 18.33
N THR A 113 1.96 29.32 17.73
CA THR A 113 2.27 30.56 18.47
C THR A 113 1.08 31.52 18.48
N ILE A 114 1.11 32.59 19.30
CA ILE A 114 0.02 33.56 19.43
C ILE A 114 -0.45 34.14 18.08
N SER A 115 0.47 34.36 17.14
CA SER A 115 0.19 34.79 15.76
C SER A 115 -0.76 33.87 15.00
N ASP A 116 -0.76 32.57 15.35
CA ASP A 116 -1.42 31.50 14.62
C ASP A 116 -2.83 31.21 15.19
N ILE A 117 -3.23 31.90 16.27
CA ILE A 117 -4.45 31.57 17.04
C ILE A 117 -5.73 32.15 16.40
N GLN A 118 -5.64 32.90 15.30
CA GLN A 118 -6.73 33.71 14.73
C GLN A 118 -8.04 32.95 14.46
N VAL A 119 -7.99 31.67 14.07
CA VAL A 119 -9.18 30.85 13.74
C VAL A 119 -9.77 30.06 14.92
N HIS A 120 -9.12 30.02 16.09
CA HIS A 120 -9.50 29.12 17.18
C HIS A 120 -10.78 29.56 17.91
N GLY A 121 -11.04 30.87 17.98
CA GLY A 121 -12.29 31.39 18.56
C GLY A 121 -13.52 31.00 17.73
N GLY A 122 -13.40 30.99 16.40
CA GLY A 122 -14.46 30.53 15.50
C GLY A 122 -14.72 29.02 15.62
N ILE A 123 -13.64 28.23 15.70
CA ILE A 123 -13.73 26.78 15.95
C ILE A 123 -14.44 26.51 17.28
N PHE A 124 -14.03 27.22 18.34
CA PHE A 124 -14.68 27.13 19.65
C PHE A 124 -16.18 27.44 19.54
N LEU A 125 -16.55 28.56 18.91
CA LEU A 125 -17.94 28.98 18.80
C LEU A 125 -18.78 27.96 18.02
N ALA A 126 -18.23 27.39 16.94
CA ALA A 126 -18.88 26.35 16.17
C ALA A 126 -19.10 25.07 17.00
N LEU A 127 -18.06 24.58 17.68
CA LEU A 127 -18.14 23.38 18.52
C LEU A 127 -19.08 23.57 19.71
N GLN A 128 -19.03 24.74 20.36
CA GLN A 128 -19.93 25.10 21.43
C GLN A 128 -21.38 25.12 20.94
N SER A 129 -21.65 25.74 19.78
CA SER A 129 -23.00 25.79 19.20
C SER A 129 -23.53 24.39 18.82
N MET A 130 -22.67 23.52 18.29
CA MET A 130 -23.06 22.17 17.88
C MET A 130 -23.29 21.22 19.05
N PHE A 131 -22.47 21.30 20.09
CA PHE A 131 -22.42 20.27 21.13
C PHE A 131 -22.90 20.72 22.51
N SER A 132 -23.11 22.02 22.74
CA SER A 132 -23.62 22.51 24.03
C SER A 132 -24.99 21.92 24.33
N ALA A 133 -25.06 21.14 25.41
CA ALA A 133 -26.31 20.57 25.88
C ALA A 133 -26.28 20.37 27.39
N LYS A 134 -27.47 20.39 28.01
CA LYS A 134 -27.64 20.19 29.44
C LYS A 134 -28.97 19.49 29.69
N VAL A 135 -28.96 18.47 30.54
CA VAL A 135 -30.17 17.81 31.03
C VAL A 135 -30.20 17.95 32.54
N THR A 136 -31.27 18.56 33.02
CA THR A 136 -31.60 18.59 34.44
C THR A 136 -32.73 17.62 34.73
N LEU A 137 -32.57 16.88 35.82
CA LEU A 137 -33.57 15.98 36.35
C LEU A 137 -34.05 16.52 37.69
N ARG A 138 -35.38 16.57 37.85
CA ARG A 138 -36.05 17.00 39.09
C ARG A 138 -37.14 16.01 39.45
N PHE A 139 -37.34 15.75 40.75
CA PHE A 139 -38.47 14.94 41.20
C PHE A 139 -39.75 15.80 41.21
N ALA A 140 -40.78 15.33 40.52
CA ALA A 140 -42.07 16.02 40.36
C ALA A 140 -43.20 15.34 41.18
N GLY A 141 -42.86 14.53 42.19
CA GLY A 141 -43.83 13.90 43.08
C GLY A 141 -44.56 12.72 42.44
N GLY A 142 -45.90 12.70 42.52
CA GLY A 142 -46.74 11.58 42.07
C GLY A 142 -46.61 11.21 40.59
N VAL A 143 -46.13 12.14 39.76
CA VAL A 143 -45.91 11.96 38.31
C VAL A 143 -44.53 11.35 37.99
N GLY A 144 -43.63 11.27 38.96
CA GLY A 144 -42.27 10.73 38.80
C GLY A 144 -41.22 11.83 38.65
N TYR A 145 -40.35 11.71 37.65
CA TYR A 145 -39.27 12.67 37.39
C TYR A 145 -39.57 13.50 36.15
N ASP A 146 -39.35 14.79 36.28
CA ASP A 146 -39.38 15.72 35.15
C ASP A 146 -37.96 15.95 34.64
N MET A 147 -37.81 15.97 33.32
CA MET A 147 -36.54 16.06 32.62
C MET A 147 -36.56 17.28 31.72
N THR A 148 -35.81 18.30 32.10
CA THR A 148 -35.62 19.50 31.27
C THR A 148 -34.33 19.37 30.47
N THR A 149 -34.43 19.47 29.15
CA THR A 149 -33.28 19.34 28.23
C THR A 149 -33.06 20.64 27.47
N THR A 150 -31.81 21.07 27.37
CA THR A 150 -31.36 22.14 26.47
C THR A 150 -30.31 21.57 25.51
N GLY A 151 -30.39 21.98 24.25
CA GLY A 151 -29.52 21.45 23.18
C GLY A 151 -29.91 20.05 22.71
N ILE A 152 -29.47 19.69 21.49
CA ILE A 152 -29.85 18.42 20.85
C ILE A 152 -28.90 17.26 21.16
N THR A 153 -27.67 17.55 21.58
CA THR A 153 -26.62 16.55 21.83
C THR A 153 -27.08 15.50 22.85
N ALA A 154 -27.74 15.94 23.92
CA ALA A 154 -28.22 15.05 24.97
C ALA A 154 -29.19 13.98 24.46
N LEU A 155 -30.05 14.31 23.48
CA LEU A 155 -31.01 13.37 22.91
C LEU A 155 -30.30 12.29 22.08
N ARG A 156 -29.23 12.64 21.36
CA ARG A 156 -28.46 11.72 20.51
C ARG A 156 -27.77 10.60 21.30
N TYR A 157 -27.26 10.94 22.49
CA TYR A 157 -26.58 9.99 23.37
C TYR A 157 -27.50 9.36 24.40
N SER A 158 -28.77 9.78 24.47
CA SER A 158 -29.75 9.18 25.37
C SER A 158 -30.04 7.73 24.98
N ARG A 159 -30.13 6.88 26.00
CA ARG A 159 -30.52 5.48 25.90
C ARG A 159 -31.39 5.13 27.10
N ARG A 160 -32.28 4.17 26.91
CA ARG A 160 -33.00 3.55 28.01
C ARG A 160 -32.13 2.47 28.63
N ALA A 161 -32.05 2.43 29.95
CA ALA A 161 -31.48 1.33 30.70
C ALA A 161 -32.47 0.16 30.67
N GLU A 162 -32.00 -1.00 30.22
CA GLU A 162 -32.82 -2.20 30.01
C GLU A 162 -33.09 -2.98 31.31
N THR A 163 -32.25 -2.79 32.34
CA THR A 163 -32.13 -3.72 33.48
C THR A 163 -32.27 -3.12 34.87
N ASP A 164 -32.57 -1.82 35.02
CA ASP A 164 -32.67 -1.20 36.34
C ASP A 164 -34.11 -1.23 36.91
N ALA A 165 -34.23 -1.76 38.14
CA ALA A 165 -35.47 -2.04 38.87
C ALA A 165 -36.32 -0.78 39.21
N GLU A 166 -35.75 0.42 39.11
CA GLU A 166 -36.47 1.67 39.27
C GLU A 166 -37.05 2.11 37.92
N THR A 167 -38.33 1.79 37.69
CA THR A 167 -39.07 2.13 36.46
C THR A 167 -39.08 3.63 36.12
N ARG A 168 -38.66 4.50 37.06
CA ARG A 168 -38.80 5.96 36.99
C ARG A 168 -37.49 6.73 36.63
N CYS A 169 -36.29 6.13 36.73
CA CYS A 169 -35.01 6.82 36.44
C CYS A 169 -34.17 6.21 35.31
N GLN A 170 -34.76 5.35 34.47
CA GLN A 170 -34.07 4.47 33.53
C GLN A 170 -33.24 5.18 32.43
N ASN A 171 -33.22 6.50 32.36
CA ASN A 171 -32.43 7.19 31.34
C ASN A 171 -30.94 7.12 31.67
N LYS A 172 -30.15 6.71 30.68
CA LYS A 172 -28.68 6.73 30.68
C LYS A 172 -28.17 7.45 29.43
N TRP A 173 -26.94 7.91 29.47
CA TRP A 173 -26.27 8.58 28.36
C TRP A 173 -24.94 7.91 28.05
N LEU A 174 -24.70 7.66 26.76
CA LEU A 174 -23.42 7.18 26.27
C LEU A 174 -22.37 8.30 26.36
N ASP A 175 -21.10 7.93 26.54
CA ASP A 175 -19.99 8.88 26.55
C ASP A 175 -19.88 9.59 25.19
N PRO A 176 -20.14 10.92 25.13
CA PRO A 176 -20.08 11.67 23.88
C PRO A 176 -18.65 12.13 23.53
N THR A 177 -17.69 11.95 24.43
CA THR A 177 -16.37 12.58 24.35
C THR A 177 -15.63 12.20 23.07
N HIS A 178 -15.64 10.91 22.70
CA HIS A 178 -14.92 10.45 21.51
C HIS A 178 -15.47 11.08 20.23
N ASP A 179 -16.78 11.06 20.05
CA ASP A 179 -17.46 11.59 18.86
C ASP A 179 -17.30 13.11 18.73
N ILE A 180 -17.37 13.83 19.85
CA ILE A 180 -17.13 15.28 19.90
C ILE A 180 -15.69 15.60 19.47
N LEU A 181 -14.69 14.89 20.02
CA LEU A 181 -13.28 15.13 19.68
C LEU A 181 -12.95 14.74 18.23
N MET A 182 -13.53 13.66 17.71
CA MET A 182 -13.39 13.27 16.31
C MET A 182 -14.03 14.30 15.37
N THR A 183 -15.19 14.85 15.73
CA THR A 183 -15.83 15.94 14.95
C THR A 183 -14.99 17.21 15.00
N ALA A 184 -14.41 17.55 16.15
CA ALA A 184 -13.49 18.68 16.27
C ALA A 184 -12.25 18.49 15.39
N ARG A 185 -11.65 17.29 15.38
CA ARG A 185 -10.53 16.93 14.51
C ARG A 185 -10.86 17.13 13.04
N GLU A 186 -12.00 16.62 12.58
CA GLU A 186 -12.47 16.77 11.19
C GLU A 186 -12.72 18.24 10.83
N LEU A 187 -13.38 19.00 11.71
CA LEU A 187 -13.64 20.42 11.50
C LEU A 187 -12.33 21.21 11.34
N MET A 188 -11.37 21.00 12.24
CA MET A 188 -10.07 21.66 12.18
C MET A 188 -9.29 21.29 10.92
N PHE A 189 -9.32 20.00 10.52
CA PHE A 189 -8.70 19.55 9.29
C PHE A 189 -9.29 20.23 8.05
N ARG A 190 -10.62 20.30 7.95
CA ARG A 190 -11.30 20.96 6.81
C ARG A 190 -11.05 22.46 6.77
N LEU A 191 -11.02 23.12 7.92
CA LEU A 191 -10.71 24.55 7.98
C LEU A 191 -9.26 24.83 7.53
N ALA A 192 -8.31 23.96 7.89
CA ALA A 192 -6.94 24.07 7.41
C ALA A 192 -6.84 23.93 5.88
N LEU A 193 -7.68 23.10 5.25
CA LEU A 193 -7.75 22.98 3.79
C LEU A 193 -8.41 24.20 3.13
N GLN A 194 -9.45 24.76 3.75
CA GLN A 194 -10.19 25.90 3.19
C GLN A 194 -9.48 27.24 3.32
N GLY A 195 -8.59 27.41 4.31
CA GLY A 195 -7.78 28.62 4.48
C GLY A 195 -6.80 28.93 3.33
N ASN A 196 -6.80 28.11 2.27
CA ASN A 196 -5.90 28.19 1.12
C ASN A 196 -6.56 28.79 -0.15
N ASN A 197 -7.79 29.30 -0.07
CA ASN A 197 -8.57 29.71 -1.26
C ASN A 197 -8.48 31.19 -1.64
N THR A 198 -7.64 31.98 -0.96
CA THR A 198 -7.39 33.39 -1.27
C THR A 198 -5.88 33.67 -1.23
N ASP A 199 -5.24 33.77 -2.40
CA ASP A 199 -3.90 34.32 -2.62
C ASP A 199 -2.75 33.82 -1.72
N VAL A 200 -2.84 32.59 -1.19
CA VAL A 200 -1.72 31.94 -0.50
C VAL A 200 -0.91 31.18 -1.54
N ALA A 201 0.36 31.54 -1.69
CA ALA A 201 1.29 30.84 -2.57
C ALA A 201 1.26 29.33 -2.29
N PRO A 202 1.28 28.46 -3.32
CA PRO A 202 1.24 27.02 -3.13
C PRO A 202 2.36 26.58 -2.19
N GLN A 203 1.98 26.10 -1.00
CA GLN A 203 2.92 25.60 -0.01
C GLN A 203 3.34 24.18 -0.37
N SER A 204 4.65 23.95 -0.47
CA SER A 204 5.20 22.60 -0.61
C SER A 204 5.37 21.99 0.78
N VAL A 205 4.53 21.02 1.10
CA VAL A 205 4.58 20.28 2.38
C VAL A 205 5.22 18.92 2.12
N ARG A 206 6.14 18.49 2.98
CA ARG A 206 6.72 17.14 2.92
C ARG A 206 5.67 16.13 3.35
N VAL A 207 5.31 15.21 2.47
CA VAL A 207 4.34 14.13 2.73
C VAL A 207 5.05 12.79 2.69
N THR A 208 4.78 11.93 3.66
CA THR A 208 5.22 10.53 3.63
C THR A 208 4.11 9.67 3.02
N GLN A 209 4.29 9.24 1.78
CA GLN A 209 3.34 8.34 1.12
C GLN A 209 3.67 6.89 1.45
N ARG A 210 2.66 6.13 1.87
CA ARG A 210 2.72 4.66 1.90
C ARG A 210 1.96 4.14 0.69
N GLY A 211 2.61 3.33 -0.13
CA GLY A 211 2.01 2.71 -1.32
C GLY A 211 2.44 1.25 -1.42
N THR A 212 1.69 0.47 -2.19
CA THR A 212 2.08 -0.89 -2.56
C THR A 212 3.06 -0.82 -3.73
N GLU A 213 4.32 -1.21 -3.51
CA GLU A 213 5.32 -1.34 -4.57
C GLU A 213 5.46 -2.82 -4.96
N VAL A 214 5.51 -3.09 -6.26
CA VAL A 214 5.76 -4.43 -6.77
C VAL A 214 7.25 -4.70 -6.64
N VAL A 215 7.64 -5.41 -5.58
CA VAL A 215 9.03 -5.86 -5.39
C VAL A 215 9.24 -7.12 -6.20
N TYR A 216 10.04 -7.05 -7.26
CA TYR A 216 10.46 -8.23 -8.02
C TYR A 216 11.58 -8.95 -7.28
N THR A 217 11.27 -10.13 -6.73
CA THR A 217 12.26 -11.01 -6.12
C THR A 217 12.78 -11.99 -7.17
N SER A 218 14.08 -11.98 -7.43
CA SER A 218 14.70 -12.97 -8.32
C SER A 218 15.15 -14.19 -7.52
N ASP A 219 14.68 -15.38 -7.93
CA ASP A 219 15.09 -16.64 -7.33
C ASP A 219 16.44 -17.09 -7.91
N PHE A 220 17.53 -16.76 -7.20
CA PHE A 220 18.90 -17.10 -7.59
C PHE A 220 19.15 -18.62 -7.71
N LEU A 221 18.33 -19.45 -7.08
CA LEU A 221 18.41 -20.91 -7.18
C LEU A 221 18.17 -21.38 -8.62
N PHE A 222 17.12 -20.88 -9.27
CA PHE A 222 16.82 -21.24 -10.66
C PHE A 222 17.87 -20.68 -11.63
N LEU A 223 18.37 -19.46 -11.36
CA LEU A 223 19.48 -18.88 -12.14
C LEU A 223 20.74 -19.75 -12.04
N GLY A 224 21.09 -20.19 -10.83
CA GLY A 224 22.24 -21.05 -10.59
C GLY A 224 22.12 -22.40 -11.31
N LEU A 225 20.95 -23.04 -11.25
CA LEU A 225 20.68 -24.30 -11.96
C LEU A 225 20.78 -24.13 -13.48
N ALA A 226 20.23 -23.04 -14.03
CA ALA A 226 20.30 -22.77 -15.46
C ALA A 226 21.75 -22.56 -15.93
N LEU A 227 22.54 -21.77 -15.19
CA LEU A 227 23.96 -21.55 -15.50
C LEU A 227 24.78 -22.85 -15.41
N LEU A 228 24.47 -23.70 -14.43
CA LEU A 228 25.12 -24.99 -14.28
C LEU A 228 24.82 -25.91 -15.47
N LEU A 229 23.56 -25.98 -15.91
CA LEU A 229 23.17 -26.76 -17.08
C LEU A 229 23.86 -26.29 -18.37
N ILE A 230 23.94 -24.97 -18.58
CA ILE A 230 24.66 -24.38 -19.71
C ILE A 230 26.15 -24.74 -19.64
N GLY A 231 26.76 -24.67 -18.44
CA GLY A 231 28.15 -25.04 -18.23
C GLY A 231 28.44 -26.52 -18.53
N LEU A 232 27.57 -27.42 -18.07
CA LEU A 232 27.69 -28.85 -18.37
C LEU A 232 27.57 -29.14 -19.88
N ALA A 233 26.65 -28.47 -20.56
CA ALA A 233 26.52 -28.58 -22.01
C ALA A 233 27.80 -28.12 -22.72
N ALA A 234 28.38 -26.99 -22.31
CA ALA A 234 29.64 -26.51 -22.88
C ALA A 234 30.80 -27.51 -22.66
N ILE A 235 30.93 -28.07 -21.44
CA ILE A 235 31.95 -29.07 -21.10
C ILE A 235 31.79 -30.33 -21.97
N SER A 236 30.56 -30.75 -22.26
CA SER A 236 30.30 -31.93 -23.09
C SER A 236 30.81 -31.82 -24.53
N VAL A 237 30.92 -30.59 -25.06
CA VAL A 237 31.42 -30.33 -26.42
C VAL A 237 32.94 -30.35 -26.51
N VAL A 238 33.65 -30.06 -25.40
CA VAL A 238 35.11 -29.99 -25.36
C VAL A 238 35.81 -31.27 -25.87
N PRO A 239 35.46 -32.50 -25.44
CA PRO A 239 36.14 -33.72 -25.90
C PRO A 239 36.00 -33.95 -27.42
N LEU A 240 34.92 -33.48 -28.05
CA LEU A 240 34.74 -33.57 -29.50
C LEU A 240 35.78 -32.74 -30.27
N LEU A 241 36.27 -31.66 -29.66
CA LEU A 241 37.21 -30.72 -30.27
C LEU A 241 38.66 -30.91 -29.77
N MET A 242 38.88 -31.78 -28.78
CA MET A 242 40.14 -31.84 -28.00
C MET A 242 41.37 -32.33 -28.79
N TYR A 243 41.22 -32.80 -30.02
CA TYR A 243 42.35 -33.26 -30.85
C TYR A 243 42.39 -32.67 -32.26
N TRP A 244 41.53 -31.70 -32.55
CA TRP A 244 41.52 -31.03 -33.85
C TRP A 244 42.85 -30.32 -34.15
N TRP A 245 43.55 -29.84 -33.14
CA TRP A 245 44.85 -29.17 -33.24
C TRP A 245 46.03 -30.11 -33.58
N ARG A 246 45.83 -31.44 -33.54
CA ARG A 246 46.86 -32.40 -33.97
C ARG A 246 46.87 -32.65 -35.47
N LEU A 247 45.86 -32.17 -36.19
CA LEU A 247 45.90 -32.17 -37.64
C LEU A 247 47.00 -31.19 -38.05
N GLY A 248 48.04 -31.67 -38.72
CA GLY A 248 49.21 -30.87 -39.14
C GLY A 248 48.93 -29.85 -40.23
N ARG A 249 47.66 -29.40 -40.35
CA ARG A 249 47.16 -28.43 -41.32
C ARG A 249 45.91 -27.75 -40.76
N ASP A 250 45.72 -26.48 -41.10
CA ASP A 250 44.43 -25.82 -40.98
C ASP A 250 43.41 -26.55 -41.86
N VAL A 251 42.52 -27.31 -41.22
CA VAL A 251 41.38 -27.94 -41.89
C VAL A 251 40.16 -27.06 -41.69
N SER A 252 39.52 -26.68 -42.79
CA SER A 252 38.24 -26.00 -42.74
C SER A 252 37.10 -27.01 -42.92
N LEU A 253 35.97 -26.79 -42.26
CA LEU A 253 34.71 -27.51 -42.56
C LEU A 253 34.07 -26.98 -43.86
N SER A 254 34.87 -26.43 -44.77
CA SER A 254 34.34 -25.92 -46.03
C SER A 254 33.86 -27.10 -46.89
N PRO A 255 32.71 -26.97 -47.56
CA PRO A 255 32.20 -28.03 -48.44
C PRO A 255 33.19 -28.49 -49.51
N ILE A 256 34.10 -27.62 -49.93
CA ILE A 256 35.09 -27.90 -50.98
C ILE A 256 36.28 -28.72 -50.47
N GLU A 257 36.76 -28.47 -49.24
CA GLU A 257 37.76 -29.33 -48.61
C GLU A 257 37.18 -30.70 -48.28
N ILE A 258 35.91 -30.75 -47.85
CA ILE A 258 35.18 -32.00 -47.61
C ILE A 258 35.03 -32.78 -48.92
N ALA A 259 34.60 -32.13 -50.02
CA ALA A 259 34.51 -32.76 -51.33
C ALA A 259 35.86 -33.30 -51.83
N ARG A 260 36.96 -32.57 -51.57
CA ARG A 260 38.32 -33.05 -51.87
C ARG A 260 38.69 -34.28 -51.04
N ALA A 261 38.36 -34.29 -49.76
CA ALA A 261 38.62 -35.41 -48.85
C ALA A 261 37.83 -36.67 -49.26
N PHE A 262 36.64 -36.51 -49.81
CA PHE A 262 35.84 -37.59 -50.42
C PHE A 262 36.23 -37.93 -51.87
N SER A 263 37.45 -37.57 -52.30
CA SER A 263 38.00 -37.93 -53.61
C SER A 263 37.14 -37.47 -54.81
N ALA A 264 36.53 -36.29 -54.73
CA ALA A 264 35.80 -35.73 -55.88
C ALA A 264 36.68 -35.69 -57.15
N PRO A 265 36.27 -36.32 -58.27
CA PRO A 265 37.10 -36.51 -59.46
C PRO A 265 37.66 -35.22 -60.05
N GLU A 266 36.86 -34.15 -60.07
CA GLU A 266 37.25 -32.84 -60.63
C GLU A 266 38.29 -32.11 -59.77
N LEU A 267 38.48 -32.55 -58.52
CA LEU A 267 39.44 -31.98 -57.58
C LEU A 267 40.72 -32.83 -57.49
N MET A 268 40.75 -34.02 -58.11
CA MET A 268 41.87 -34.98 -58.02
C MET A 268 43.19 -34.45 -58.58
N GLU A 269 43.13 -33.61 -59.61
CA GLU A 269 44.29 -33.01 -60.26
C GLU A 269 44.97 -31.92 -59.40
N LEU A 270 44.29 -31.42 -58.37
CA LEU A 270 44.80 -30.36 -57.49
C LEU A 270 45.60 -30.93 -56.31
N GLY A 271 46.60 -30.19 -55.83
CA GLY A 271 47.45 -30.63 -54.73
C GLY A 271 46.66 -31.07 -53.49
N SER A 272 46.95 -32.28 -52.97
CA SER A 272 46.21 -32.89 -51.83
C SER A 272 46.28 -32.10 -50.52
N ASN A 273 47.19 -31.12 -50.41
CA ASN A 273 47.43 -30.34 -49.20
C ASN A 273 47.06 -28.85 -49.36
N LEU A 274 46.22 -28.49 -50.34
CA LEU A 274 45.83 -27.10 -50.57
C LEU A 274 44.71 -26.66 -49.61
N ASP A 275 44.79 -25.41 -49.14
CA ASP A 275 43.75 -24.72 -48.38
C ASP A 275 42.52 -24.42 -49.26
N ALA A 276 41.32 -24.35 -48.66
CA ALA A 276 40.06 -24.05 -49.36
C ALA A 276 40.16 -22.81 -50.25
N SER A 277 40.80 -21.74 -49.75
CA SER A 277 40.94 -20.48 -50.49
C SER A 277 41.74 -20.65 -51.79
N ARG A 278 42.75 -21.53 -51.77
CA ARG A 278 43.58 -21.84 -52.93
C ARG A 278 42.87 -22.80 -53.88
N LEU A 279 42.15 -23.79 -53.35
CA LEU A 279 41.30 -24.68 -54.15
C LEU A 279 40.28 -23.86 -54.95
N ILE A 280 39.57 -22.92 -54.31
CA ILE A 280 38.58 -22.08 -54.99
C ILE A 280 39.22 -21.25 -56.11
N LYS A 281 40.39 -20.67 -55.88
CA LYS A 281 41.10 -19.88 -56.89
C LYS A 281 41.48 -20.70 -58.12
N ASP A 282 41.82 -21.97 -57.94
CA ASP A 282 42.18 -22.87 -59.03
C ASP A 282 40.95 -23.49 -59.73
N ILE A 283 39.79 -23.49 -59.05
CA ILE A 283 38.51 -24.06 -59.54
C ILE A 283 37.55 -22.99 -60.08
N ASP A 284 37.83 -21.69 -59.91
CA ASP A 284 36.95 -20.52 -60.15
C ASP A 284 36.18 -20.52 -61.49
N THR A 285 36.61 -21.32 -62.46
CA THR A 285 36.00 -21.45 -63.80
C THR A 285 35.25 -22.77 -64.07
N LYS A 286 35.24 -23.72 -63.13
CA LYS A 286 34.61 -25.04 -63.29
C LYS A 286 33.29 -25.14 -62.51
N GLU A 287 32.19 -25.32 -63.22
CA GLU A 287 30.89 -25.63 -62.61
C GLU A 287 30.81 -27.12 -62.23
N VAL A 288 30.39 -27.42 -60.99
CA VAL A 288 30.30 -28.79 -60.47
C VAL A 288 28.92 -29.00 -59.82
N ARG A 289 28.31 -30.17 -60.04
CA ARG A 289 27.02 -30.59 -59.49
C ARG A 289 27.17 -31.93 -58.75
N TYR A 290 26.50 -32.08 -57.61
CA TYR A 290 26.39 -33.36 -56.90
C TYR A 290 25.27 -34.22 -57.50
N GLY A 291 25.55 -35.50 -57.75
CA GLY A 291 24.54 -36.48 -58.15
C GLY A 291 25.16 -37.81 -58.57
N VAL A 292 24.40 -38.60 -59.33
CA VAL A 292 24.83 -39.93 -59.77
C VAL A 292 25.70 -39.79 -61.01
N VAL A 293 26.90 -40.39 -60.97
CA VAL A 293 27.85 -40.48 -62.07
C VAL A 293 28.05 -41.95 -62.41
N SER A 294 27.92 -42.31 -63.69
CA SER A 294 28.13 -43.68 -64.19
C SER A 294 29.49 -43.79 -64.86
N TYR A 295 30.27 -44.79 -64.46
CA TYR A 295 31.57 -45.12 -65.03
C TYR A 295 31.44 -46.41 -65.81
N GLU A 296 31.91 -46.40 -67.06
CA GLU A 296 32.04 -47.60 -67.87
C GLU A 296 33.46 -48.15 -67.70
N SER A 297 33.61 -49.28 -67.00
CA SER A 297 34.91 -49.92 -66.85
C SER A 297 35.02 -51.06 -67.86
N ALA A 298 35.96 -50.91 -68.80
CA ALA A 298 36.30 -51.94 -69.78
C ALA A 298 37.43 -52.81 -69.23
N ASP A 299 37.09 -53.70 -68.29
CA ASP A 299 38.00 -54.76 -67.86
C ASP A 299 37.65 -56.07 -68.60
N GLY A 300 38.67 -56.83 -69.00
CA GLY A 300 38.63 -57.84 -70.06
C GLY A 300 37.33 -58.65 -70.17
N ASN A 301 36.66 -58.52 -71.33
CA ASN A 301 35.48 -59.27 -71.80
C ASN A 301 34.16 -59.13 -71.02
N ARG A 302 34.02 -58.20 -70.06
CA ARG A 302 32.73 -57.82 -69.49
C ARG A 302 32.62 -56.30 -69.32
N GLU A 303 31.70 -55.70 -70.06
CA GLU A 303 31.32 -54.29 -69.89
C GLU A 303 30.56 -54.15 -68.56
N GLN A 304 31.17 -53.50 -67.57
CA GLN A 304 30.57 -53.32 -66.25
C GLN A 304 30.42 -51.82 -65.96
N THR A 305 29.18 -51.36 -65.85
CA THR A 305 28.82 -50.01 -65.43
C THR A 305 28.71 -49.95 -63.92
N THR A 306 29.48 -49.06 -63.29
CA THR A 306 29.38 -48.75 -61.86
C THR A 306 28.91 -47.31 -61.70
N SER A 307 27.87 -47.10 -60.90
CA SER A 307 27.36 -45.78 -60.56
C SER A 307 27.78 -45.41 -59.14
N GLU A 308 28.15 -44.16 -58.88
CA GLU A 308 28.38 -43.66 -57.52
C GLU A 308 27.88 -42.22 -57.39
N LEU A 309 27.67 -41.78 -56.14
CA LEU A 309 27.33 -40.40 -55.82
C LEU A 309 28.60 -39.56 -55.74
N ALA A 310 28.79 -38.68 -56.72
CA ALA A 310 30.00 -37.87 -56.81
C ALA A 310 29.67 -36.43 -57.25
N PHE A 311 30.65 -35.54 -57.04
CA PHE A 311 30.64 -34.20 -57.62
C PHE A 311 31.31 -34.25 -59.00
N ALA A 312 30.55 -33.99 -60.07
CA ALA A 312 31.06 -33.94 -61.43
C ALA A 312 30.40 -32.82 -62.25
N ARG A 313 30.77 -32.66 -63.52
CA ARG A 313 30.19 -31.62 -64.38
C ARG A 313 28.68 -31.81 -64.55
N PRO A 314 27.90 -30.73 -64.69
CA PRO A 314 26.45 -30.81 -64.88
C PRO A 314 26.01 -31.71 -66.05
N SER A 315 26.87 -31.88 -67.07
CA SER A 315 26.60 -32.70 -68.26
C SER A 315 26.61 -34.21 -68.02
N VAL A 316 27.31 -34.69 -66.97
CA VAL A 316 27.47 -36.13 -66.67
C VAL A 316 26.73 -36.56 -65.41
N VAL A 317 26.12 -35.60 -64.70
CA VAL A 317 25.48 -35.83 -63.40
C VAL A 317 23.97 -35.97 -63.55
N GLN A 318 23.43 -37.08 -63.06
CA GLN A 318 21.99 -37.31 -62.96
C GLN A 318 21.48 -37.06 -61.54
N ALA A 319 20.20 -36.71 -61.41
CA ALA A 319 19.58 -36.50 -60.10
C ALA A 319 19.40 -37.84 -59.36
N PRO A 320 19.84 -37.96 -58.09
CA PRO A 320 19.71 -39.21 -57.35
C PRO A 320 18.25 -39.52 -57.00
N GLN A 321 17.85 -40.80 -57.10
CA GLN A 321 16.53 -41.25 -56.66
C GLN A 321 16.56 -41.69 -55.19
N ARG A 322 15.49 -41.39 -54.45
CA ARG A 322 15.42 -41.68 -53.01
C ARG A 322 15.27 -43.19 -52.79
N GLY A 323 16.28 -43.81 -52.16
CA GLY A 323 16.26 -45.23 -51.76
C GLY A 323 17.01 -46.18 -52.70
N GLU A 324 17.60 -45.66 -53.78
CA GLU A 324 18.45 -46.41 -54.69
C GLU A 324 19.87 -46.53 -54.10
N GLN A 325 20.50 -47.71 -54.22
CA GLN A 325 21.87 -47.97 -53.79
C GLN A 325 22.76 -48.01 -55.04
N TYR A 326 23.83 -47.22 -55.04
CA TYR A 326 24.80 -47.10 -56.13
C TYR A 326 26.16 -47.57 -55.62
#